data_AF-A0A8T6P8H6-F1
#
_entry.id   AF-A0A8T6P8H6-F1
#
_cell.length_a   1.000
_cell.length_b   1.000
_cell.length_c   1.000
_cell.angle_alpha   90.00
_cell.angle_beta   90.00
_cell.angle_gamma   90.00
#
_symmetry.space_group_name_H-M   'P 1'
#
loop_
_entity.id
_entity.type
_entity.pdbx_description
1 polymer ?
#
loop_
_entity_poly.entity_id
_entity_poly.type
_entity_poly.pdbx_seq_one_letter_code
_entity_poly.pdbx_strand_id
1 'polypeptide(L)'
;MTLIQILQIIACVGTALVGLIAIAAPTSIAGFTGLEATSPRATTELRSGLGGFYLALGVIPLVLSEPAAFTMLGITYLVVAVVRTVSMFVDGSVEQSNIISIVSEIVLGVILLL
;
A
#
# COMPACT_ATOMS: atom_id res chain seq x y z
N MET A 1 25.34 2.86 1.15
CA MET A 1 23.99 2.39 0.76
C MET A 1 24.04 1.97 -0.70
N THR A 2 23.53 0.78 -1.02
CA THR A 2 23.39 0.34 -2.41
C THR A 2 22.19 1.02 -3.06
N LEU A 3 22.12 1.01 -4.41
CA LEU A 3 20.95 1.52 -5.13
C LEU A 3 19.66 0.81 -4.69
N ILE A 4 19.71 -0.51 -4.48
CA ILE A 4 18.57 -1.32 -4.02
C ILE A 4 18.09 -0.86 -2.64
N GLN A 5 19.00 -0.63 -1.69
CA GLN A 5 18.63 -0.13 -0.36
C GLN A 5 17.94 1.24 -0.42
N ILE A 6 18.38 2.12 -1.33
CA ILE A 6 17.73 3.42 -1.54
C ILE A 6 16.29 3.22 -2.05
N LEU A 7 16.10 2.32 -3.02
CA LEU A 7 14.78 2.01 -3.57
C LEU A 7 13.84 1.38 -2.52
N GLN A 8 14.36 0.50 -1.66
CA GLN A 8 13.61 -0.09 -0.55
C GLN A 8 13.13 0.96 0.45
N ILE A 9 14.00 1.93 0.79
CA ILE A 9 13.63 3.03 1.67
C ILE A 9 12.57 3.91 1.03
N ILE A 10 12.72 4.23 -0.27
CA ILE A 10 11.71 5.00 -1.01
C ILE A 10 10.36 4.26 -1.02
N ALA A 11 10.36 2.94 -1.23
CA ALA A 11 9.15 2.13 -1.17
C ALA A 11 8.48 2.18 0.21
N CYS A 12 9.26 2.03 1.29
CA CYS A 12 8.77 2.13 2.66
C CYS A 12 8.18 3.52 2.97
N VAL A 13 8.89 4.59 2.60
CA VAL A 13 8.43 5.97 2.77
C VAL A 13 7.17 6.23 1.97
N GLY A 14 7.10 5.80 0.71
CA GLY A 14 5.90 5.91 -0.13
C GLY A 14 4.70 5.20 0.50
N THR A 15 4.90 3.98 1.00
CA THR A 15 3.87 3.20 1.71
C THR A 15 3.36 3.97 2.94
N ALA A 16 4.28 4.49 3.75
CA ALA A 16 3.95 5.26 4.95
C ALA A 16 3.18 6.56 4.63
N LEU A 17 3.56 7.25 3.55
CA LEU A 17 2.89 8.47 3.10
C LEU A 17 1.45 8.20 2.65
N VAL A 18 1.19 7.10 1.95
CA VAL A 18 -0.18 6.69 1.62
C VAL A 18 -1.01 6.52 2.89
N GLY A 19 -0.46 5.83 3.89
CA GLY A 19 -1.11 5.67 5.20
C GLY A 19 -1.38 7.00 5.90
N LEU A 20 -0.39 7.89 5.94
CA LEU A 20 -0.52 9.21 6.55
C LEU A 20 -1.59 10.07 5.87
N ILE A 21 -1.64 10.05 4.53
CA ILE A 21 -2.67 10.77 3.74
C ILE A 21 -4.06 10.21 4.05
N ALA A 22 -4.23 8.88 4.12
CA ALA A 22 -5.52 8.28 4.47
C ALA A 22 -5.96 8.62 5.91
N ILE A 23 -5.02 8.79 6.85
CA ILE A 23 -5.33 9.25 8.22
C ILE A 23 -5.78 10.72 8.22
N ALA A 24 -4.97 11.60 7.62
CA ALA A 24 -5.15 13.04 7.68
C ALA A 24 -6.28 13.55 6.78
N ALA A 25 -6.38 13.00 5.57
CA ALA A 25 -7.29 13.42 4.51
C ALA A 25 -8.01 12.20 3.87
N PRO A 26 -8.86 11.47 4.61
CA PRO A 26 -9.50 10.23 4.15
C PRO A 26 -10.40 10.39 2.90
N THR A 27 -10.89 11.59 2.62
CA THR A 27 -11.68 11.86 1.40
C THR A 27 -10.82 12.02 0.15
N SER A 28 -9.52 12.31 0.29
CA SER A 28 -8.61 12.53 -0.85
C SER A 28 -8.27 11.26 -1.61
N ILE A 29 -8.39 10.09 -0.97
CA ILE A 29 -8.10 8.79 -1.57
C ILE A 29 -9.26 8.21 -2.39
N ALA A 30 -10.47 8.79 -2.28
CA ALA A 30 -11.66 8.30 -2.97
C ALA A 30 -11.50 8.25 -4.49
N GLY A 31 -10.81 9.23 -5.09
CA GLY A 31 -10.56 9.26 -6.54
C GLY A 31 -9.68 8.13 -7.05
N PHE A 32 -8.88 7.49 -6.19
CA PHE A 32 -8.02 6.36 -6.55
C PHE A 32 -8.63 5.02 -6.13
N THR A 33 -9.24 4.95 -4.95
CA THR A 33 -9.78 3.69 -4.39
C THR A 33 -11.24 3.44 -4.73
N GLY A 34 -11.99 4.45 -5.16
CA GLY A 34 -13.45 4.41 -5.28
C GLY A 34 -14.18 4.35 -3.93
N LEU A 35 -13.47 4.47 -2.80
CA LEU A 35 -14.06 4.38 -1.47
C LEU A 35 -14.45 5.75 -0.95
N GLU A 36 -15.76 5.99 -0.84
CA GLU A 36 -16.31 7.22 -0.29
C GLU A 36 -16.53 7.14 1.22
N ALA A 37 -16.16 8.20 1.93
CA ALA A 37 -16.38 8.34 3.37
C ALA A 37 -17.83 8.75 3.68
N THR A 38 -18.80 7.87 3.38
CA THR A 38 -20.25 8.15 3.45
C THR A 38 -20.80 8.28 4.87
N SER A 39 -20.04 7.92 5.89
CA SER A 39 -20.43 8.02 7.30
C SER A 39 -19.22 8.25 8.22
N PRO A 40 -19.44 8.68 9.48
CA PRO A 40 -18.37 8.74 10.48
C PRO A 40 -17.68 7.38 10.67
N ARG A 41 -18.42 6.26 10.60
CA ARG A 41 -17.83 4.92 10.70
C ARG A 41 -16.96 4.60 9.49
N ALA A 42 -17.42 4.91 8.27
CA ALA A 42 -16.62 4.71 7.05
C ALA A 42 -15.32 5.52 7.11
N THR A 43 -15.39 6.77 7.58
CA THR A 43 -14.18 7.59 7.82
C THR A 43 -13.21 6.90 8.77
N THR A 44 -13.70 6.32 9.87
CA THR A 44 -12.85 5.58 10.81
C THR A 44 -12.19 4.39 10.12
N GLU A 45 -12.92 3.59 9.34
CA GLU A 45 -12.35 2.44 8.61
C GLU A 45 -11.28 2.85 7.59
N LEU A 46 -11.46 3.98 6.90
CA LEU A 46 -10.42 4.51 6.01
C LEU A 46 -9.17 4.92 6.79
N ARG A 47 -9.33 5.59 7.95
CA ARG A 47 -8.19 6.00 8.78
C ARG A 47 -7.47 4.83 9.44
N SER A 48 -8.20 3.83 9.94
CA SER A 48 -7.58 2.69 10.62
C SER A 48 -7.11 1.63 9.63
N GLY A 49 -7.98 1.19 8.73
CA GLY A 49 -7.72 0.12 7.77
C GLY A 49 -6.73 0.55 6.69
N LEU A 50 -7.02 1.60 5.93
CA LEU A 50 -6.07 2.07 4.92
C LEU A 50 -4.95 2.91 5.54
N GLY A 51 -5.29 3.79 6.47
CA GLY A 51 -4.31 4.70 7.05
C GLY A 51 -3.31 4.02 7.99
N GLY A 52 -3.81 3.45 9.10
CA GLY A 52 -3.00 2.85 10.14
C GLY A 52 -2.14 1.69 9.65
N PHE A 53 -2.71 0.78 8.85
CA PHE A 53 -1.94 -0.35 8.32
C PHE A 53 -0.84 0.08 7.36
N TYR A 54 -1.12 0.95 6.38
CA TYR A 54 -0.06 1.41 5.46
C TYR A 54 1.01 2.22 6.16
N LEU A 55 0.63 3.05 7.15
CA LEU A 55 1.60 3.79 7.95
C LEU A 55 2.54 2.83 8.69
N ALA A 56 2.00 1.83 9.39
CA ALA A 56 2.81 0.84 10.11
C ALA A 56 3.67 0.01 9.14
N LEU A 57 3.09 -0.48 8.05
CA LEU A 57 3.78 -1.28 7.04
C LEU A 57 4.97 -0.53 6.41
N GLY A 58 4.85 0.79 6.19
CA GLY A 58 5.95 1.60 5.68
C GLY A 58 6.99 2.00 6.74
N VAL A 59 6.57 2.25 7.99
CA VAL A 59 7.47 2.74 9.05
C VAL A 59 8.28 1.62 9.71
N ILE A 60 7.66 0.48 9.99
CA ILE A 60 8.28 -0.60 10.78
C ILE A 60 9.57 -1.15 10.14
N PRO A 61 9.65 -1.38 8.82
CA PRO A 61 10.91 -1.82 8.19
C PRO A 61 12.06 -0.82 8.39
N LEU A 62 11.77 0.49 8.40
CA LEU A 62 12.75 1.55 8.61
C LEU A 62 13.22 1.61 10.07
N VAL A 63 12.31 1.41 11.02
CA VAL A 63 12.63 1.43 12.46
C VAL A 63 13.41 0.20 12.88
N LEU A 64 12.97 -0.98 12.46
CA LEU A 64 13.64 -2.24 12.81
C LEU A 64 14.95 -2.41 12.06
N SER A 65 15.05 -1.90 10.83
CA SER A 65 16.24 -2.05 9.97
C SER A 65 16.68 -3.50 9.75
N GLU A 66 15.74 -4.45 9.88
CA GLU A 66 15.97 -5.89 9.70
C GLU A 66 15.55 -6.34 8.30
N PRO A 67 16.36 -7.15 7.57
CA PRO A 67 16.01 -7.65 6.24
C PRO A 67 14.66 -8.37 6.18
N ALA A 68 14.30 -9.07 7.26
CA ALA A 68 13.02 -9.76 7.38
C ALA A 68 11.81 -8.79 7.35
N ALA A 69 11.96 -7.56 7.82
CA ALA A 69 10.88 -6.57 7.81
C ALA A 69 10.62 -6.02 6.40
N PHE A 70 11.67 -5.75 5.61
CA PHE A 70 11.54 -5.42 4.19
C PHE A 70 10.94 -6.58 3.40
N THR A 71 11.40 -7.81 3.69
CA THR A 71 10.86 -9.04 3.07
C THR A 71 9.37 -9.19 3.34
N MET A 72 8.94 -8.98 4.58
CA MET A 72 7.52 -9.05 4.96
C MET A 72 6.68 -8.02 4.19
N LEU A 73 7.15 -6.78 4.06
CA LEU A 73 6.46 -5.76 3.26
C LEU A 73 6.41 -6.14 1.77
N GLY A 74 7.51 -6.67 1.22
CA GLY A 74 7.58 -7.13 -0.16
C GLY A 74 6.59 -8.26 -0.45
N ILE A 75 6.55 -9.28 0.42
CA ILE A 75 5.56 -10.37 0.33
C ILE A 75 4.15 -9.81 0.44
N THR A 76 3.90 -8.87 1.36
CA THR A 76 2.58 -8.23 1.52
C THR A 76 2.12 -7.61 0.21
N TYR A 77 2.97 -6.83 -0.46
CA TYR A 77 2.65 -6.23 -1.77
C TYR A 77 2.34 -7.27 -2.84
N LEU A 78 3.12 -8.36 -2.94
CA LEU A 78 2.87 -9.41 -3.93
C LEU A 78 1.58 -10.18 -3.66
N VAL A 79 1.27 -10.46 -2.38
CA VAL A 79 -0.01 -11.08 -1.99
C VAL A 79 -1.17 -10.18 -2.36
N VAL A 80 -1.08 -8.87 -2.10
CA VAL A 80 -2.10 -7.90 -2.50
C VAL A 80 -2.26 -7.88 -4.03
N ALA A 81 -1.17 -7.90 -4.79
CA ALA A 81 -1.24 -7.94 -6.26
C ALA A 81 -1.99 -9.18 -6.77
N VAL A 82 -1.73 -10.35 -6.19
CA VAL A 82 -2.43 -11.60 -6.54
C VAL A 82 -3.91 -11.51 -6.21
N VAL A 83 -4.26 -11.10 -4.98
CA VAL A 83 -5.65 -10.98 -4.53
C VAL A 83 -6.39 -9.96 -5.40
N ARG A 84 -5.82 -8.78 -5.62
CA ARG A 84 -6.40 -7.74 -6.47
C ARG A 84 -6.61 -8.22 -7.90
N THR A 85 -5.64 -8.92 -8.48
CA THR A 85 -5.77 -9.48 -9.83
C THR A 85 -7.00 -10.37 -9.92
N VAL A 86 -7.16 -11.32 -8.98
CA VAL A 86 -8.32 -12.22 -8.95
C VAL A 86 -9.62 -11.42 -8.75
N SER A 87 -9.66 -10.54 -7.75
CA SER A 87 -10.83 -9.70 -7.44
C SER A 87 -11.26 -8.83 -8.62
N MET A 88 -10.35 -8.28 -9.42
CA MET A 88 -10.70 -7.47 -10.58
C MET A 88 -11.53 -8.22 -11.61
N PHE A 89 -11.24 -9.50 -11.83
CA PHE A 89 -12.01 -10.33 -12.75
C PHE A 89 -13.30 -10.85 -12.12
N VAL A 90 -13.29 -11.19 -10.83
CA VAL A 90 -14.48 -11.67 -10.10
C VAL A 90 -15.51 -10.56 -9.93
N ASP A 91 -15.07 -9.37 -9.54
CA ASP A 91 -15.92 -8.23 -9.21
C ASP A 91 -16.16 -7.30 -10.41
N GLY A 92 -15.57 -7.58 -11.57
CA GLY A 92 -15.72 -6.78 -12.78
C GLY A 92 -15.07 -5.39 -12.69
N SER A 93 -14.07 -5.20 -11.85
CA SER A 93 -13.42 -3.91 -11.54
C SER A 93 -12.10 -3.72 -12.29
N VAL A 94 -12.02 -4.18 -13.55
CA VAL A 94 -10.86 -3.95 -14.43
C VAL A 94 -10.84 -2.49 -14.90
N GLU A 95 -10.39 -1.62 -14.01
CA GLU A 95 -10.32 -0.17 -14.20
C GLU A 95 -8.86 0.30 -14.21
N GLN A 96 -8.62 1.48 -14.79
CA GLN A 96 -7.28 2.04 -14.91
C GLN A 96 -6.59 2.21 -13.55
N SER A 97 -7.30 2.65 -12.52
CA SER A 97 -6.80 2.79 -11.14
C SER A 97 -6.33 1.47 -10.55
N ASN A 98 -7.07 0.39 -10.81
CA ASN A 98 -6.76 -0.96 -10.35
C ASN A 98 -5.56 -1.56 -11.10
N ILE A 99 -5.44 -1.30 -12.41
CA ILE A 99 -4.25 -1.70 -13.19
C ILE A 99 -3.00 -0.97 -12.67
N ILE A 100 -3.09 0.34 -12.42
CA ILE A 100 -1.99 1.12 -11.83
C ILE A 100 -1.60 0.55 -10.47
N SER A 101 -2.58 0.13 -9.66
CA SER A 101 -2.34 -0.49 -8.37
C SER A 101 -1.56 -1.80 -8.50
N ILE A 102 -1.98 -2.72 -9.38
CA ILE A 102 -1.26 -3.99 -9.60
C ILE A 102 0.20 -3.75 -10.01
N VAL A 103 0.42 -2.85 -10.98
CA VAL A 103 1.79 -2.54 -11.45
C VAL A 103 2.64 -2.00 -10.30
N SER A 104 2.09 -1.09 -9.50
CA SER A 104 2.78 -0.52 -8.34
C SER A 104 3.07 -1.59 -7.29
N GLU A 105 2.11 -2.46 -7.00
CA GLU A 105 2.24 -3.56 -6.03
C GLU A 105 3.34 -4.54 -6.45
N ILE A 106 3.40 -4.93 -7.73
CA ILE A 106 4.46 -5.82 -8.23
C ILE A 106 5.83 -5.15 -8.17
N VAL A 107 5.95 -3.90 -8.63
CA VAL A 107 7.23 -3.17 -8.63
C VAL A 107 7.77 -2.99 -7.22
N LEU A 108 6.93 -2.53 -6.29
CA LEU A 108 7.31 -2.36 -4.89
C LEU A 108 7.65 -3.70 -4.24
N GLY A 109 6.82 -4.72 -4.47
CA GLY A 109 7.04 -6.07 -3.97
C GLY A 109 8.39 -6.64 -4.39
N VAL A 110 8.75 -6.52 -5.67
CA VAL A 110 10.04 -6.99 -6.19
C VAL A 110 11.20 -6.18 -5.60
N ILE A 111 11.12 -4.84 -5.59
CA ILE A 111 12.17 -3.98 -5.02
C ILE A 111 12.46 -4.34 -3.56
N LEU A 112 11.43 -4.65 -2.77
CA LEU A 112 11.55 -4.97 -1.36
C LEU A 112 12.12 -6.36 -1.08
N LEU A 113 12.14 -7.25 -2.08
CA LEU A 113 12.70 -8.61 -1.97
C LEU A 113 14.13 -8.74 -2.53
N LEU A 114 14.65 -7.69 -3.17
CA LEU A 114 16.03 -7.62 -3.68
C LEU A 114 17.00 -7.08 -2.63
#